data_AF-A0A845JZ06-F1
#
_entry.id   AF-A0A845JZ06-F1
#
_cell.length_a   1.000
_cell.length_b   1.000
_cell.length_c   1.000
_cell.angle_alpha   90.00
_cell.angle_beta   90.00
_cell.angle_gamma   90.00
#
_symmetry.space_group_name_H-M   'P 1'
#
loop_
_entity.id
_entity.type
_entity.pdbx_description
1 polymer ?
#
loop_
_entity_poly.entity_id
_entity_poly.type
_entity_poly.pdbx_seq_one_letter_code
_entity_poly.pdbx_strand_id
1 'polypeptide(L)'
;MKITKSQLKQIILEELSTVLTEIDEEQAYYEMLAEGETIEEAMYRGRKVKLNKPMRGDVKKSKVYVKNAKGNVVKVNFGDKKMKIKKSNPKRRKSFRARHNCKNPGPKWKARYWSCKAW
;
A
#
# COMPACT_ATOMS: atom_id res chain seq x y z
N MET A 1 10.39 -8.41 40.84
CA MET A 1 9.93 -7.11 40.30
C MET A 1 8.49 -7.25 39.87
N LYS A 2 7.54 -6.51 40.47
CA LYS A 2 6.10 -6.65 40.16
C LYS A 2 5.75 -5.71 39.01
N ILE A 3 5.27 -6.25 37.89
CA ILE A 3 4.76 -5.45 36.77
C ILE A 3 3.54 -4.66 37.25
N THR A 4 3.55 -3.36 37.03
CA THR A 4 2.40 -2.52 37.33
C THR A 4 1.30 -2.72 36.28
N LYS A 5 0.04 -2.47 36.65
CA LYS A 5 -1.10 -2.53 35.73
C LYS A 5 -0.91 -1.64 34.49
N SER A 6 -0.19 -0.53 34.62
CA SER A 6 0.14 0.37 33.51
C SER A 6 1.12 -0.28 32.54
N GLN A 7 2.20 -0.86 33.05
CA GLN A 7 3.20 -1.58 32.25
C GLN A 7 2.58 -2.79 31.53
N LEU A 8 1.71 -3.55 32.22
CA LEU A 8 1.00 -4.66 31.60
C LEU A 8 0.09 -4.21 30.45
N LYS A 9 -0.66 -3.10 30.63
CA LYS A 9 -1.49 -2.54 29.55
C LYS A 9 -0.66 -2.11 28.35
N GLN A 10 0.50 -1.50 28.58
CA GLN A 10 1.35 -1.00 27.52
C GLN A 10 1.95 -2.14 26.69
N ILE A 11 2.41 -3.21 27.36
CA ILE A 11 2.86 -4.44 26.70
C ILE A 11 1.74 -5.04 25.86
N ILE A 12 0.54 -5.19 26.43
CA ILE A 12 -0.62 -5.73 25.69
C ILE A 12 -0.96 -4.86 24.47
N LEU A 13 -0.86 -3.54 24.58
CA LEU A 13 -1.12 -2.63 23.46
C LEU A 13 -0.08 -2.75 22.34
N GLU A 14 1.20 -2.89 22.68
CA GLU A 14 2.27 -3.09 21.69
C GLU A 14 2.10 -4.43 20.96
N GLU A 15 1.84 -5.51 21.69
CA GLU A 15 1.61 -6.84 21.12
C GLU A 15 0.38 -6.84 20.20
N LEU A 16 -0.75 -6.29 20.65
CA LEU A 16 -1.96 -6.18 19.83
C LEU A 16 -1.73 -5.33 18.58
N SER A 17 -0.94 -4.26 18.69
CA SER A 17 -0.61 -3.43 17.52
C SER A 17 0.20 -4.20 16.48
N THR A 18 1.12 -5.05 16.93
CA THR A 18 1.96 -5.89 16.06
C THR A 18 1.11 -6.92 15.33
N VAL A 19 0.27 -7.67 16.08
CA VAL A 19 -0.65 -8.66 15.51
C VAL A 19 -1.60 -8.03 14.49
N LEU A 20 -2.15 -6.85 14.78
CA LEU A 20 -3.02 -6.13 13.83
C LEU A 20 -2.28 -5.77 12.54
N THR A 21 -1.01 -5.35 12.63
CA THR A 21 -0.23 -5.05 11.41
C THR A 21 0.05 -6.29 10.57
N GLU A 22 0.30 -7.44 11.19
CA GLU A 22 0.53 -8.69 10.48
C GLU A 22 -0.73 -9.16 9.74
N ILE A 23 -1.89 -9.09 10.40
CA ILE A 23 -3.19 -9.42 9.79
C ILE A 23 -3.50 -8.49 8.61
N ASP A 24 -3.28 -7.18 8.76
CA ASP A 24 -3.48 -6.22 7.69
C ASP A 24 -2.56 -6.51 6.48
N GLU A 25 -1.32 -6.93 6.73
CA GLU A 25 -0.38 -7.32 5.68
C GLU A 25 -0.80 -8.61 4.96
N GLU A 26 -1.31 -9.60 5.69
CA GLU A 26 -1.77 -10.87 5.14
C GLU A 26 -3.03 -10.68 4.28
N GLN A 27 -4.00 -9.89 4.75
CA GLN A 27 -5.18 -9.56 3.96
C GLN A 27 -4.82 -8.84 2.65
N ALA A 28 -3.87 -7.89 2.70
CA ALA A 28 -3.40 -7.20 1.51
C ALA A 28 -2.70 -8.16 0.52
N TYR A 29 -2.07 -9.23 1.01
CA TYR A 29 -1.46 -10.27 0.18
C TYR A 29 -2.52 -11.11 -0.55
N TYR A 30 -3.54 -11.60 0.16
CA TYR A 30 -4.60 -12.39 -0.45
C TYR A 30 -5.43 -11.60 -1.47
N GLU A 31 -5.73 -10.32 -1.19
CA GLU A 31 -6.44 -9.46 -2.15
C GLU A 31 -5.61 -9.28 -3.43
N MET A 32 -4.29 -9.11 -3.30
CA MET A 32 -3.39 -9.01 -4.45
C MET A 32 -3.34 -10.31 -5.28
N LEU A 33 -3.24 -11.46 -4.62
CA LEU A 33 -3.28 -12.76 -5.30
C LEU A 33 -4.63 -13.03 -5.98
N ALA A 34 -5.73 -12.64 -5.34
CA ALA A 34 -7.07 -12.78 -5.91
C ALA A 34 -7.26 -11.92 -7.18
N GLU A 35 -6.54 -10.80 -7.28
CA GLU A 35 -6.45 -10.00 -8.52
C GLU A 35 -5.46 -10.56 -9.55
N GLY A 36 -4.87 -11.73 -9.31
CA GLY A 36 -3.90 -12.38 -10.19
C GLY A 36 -2.53 -11.71 -10.24
N GLU A 37 -2.22 -10.83 -9.26
CA GLU A 37 -0.91 -10.19 -9.18
C GLU A 37 0.08 -11.07 -8.39
N THR A 38 1.17 -11.48 -9.04
CA THR A 38 2.29 -12.15 -8.38
C THR A 38 3.21 -11.14 -7.70
N ILE A 39 3.63 -11.44 -6.47
CA ILE A 39 4.69 -10.69 -5.79
C ILE A 39 6.02 -11.25 -6.25
N GLU A 40 6.77 -10.43 -6.97
CA GLU A 40 8.13 -10.75 -7.42
C GLU A 40 9.16 -9.98 -6.59
N GLU A 41 10.35 -10.54 -6.42
CA GLU A 41 11.51 -9.82 -5.90
C GLU A 41 12.35 -9.26 -7.05
N ALA A 42 12.91 -8.06 -6.87
CA ALA A 42 13.82 -7.47 -7.84
C ALA A 42 14.88 -6.59 -7.18
N MET A 43 15.92 -6.22 -7.93
CA MET A 43 16.94 -5.27 -7.49
C MET A 43 16.59 -3.85 -7.95
N TYR A 44 16.58 -2.92 -7.00
CA TYR A 44 16.46 -1.48 -7.27
C TYR A 44 17.60 -0.74 -6.57
N ARG A 45 18.50 -0.14 -7.37
CA ARG A 45 19.66 0.62 -6.87
C ARG A 45 20.48 -0.14 -5.79
N GLY A 46 20.78 -1.41 -6.06
CA GLY A 46 21.57 -2.26 -5.16
C GLY A 46 20.83 -2.82 -3.94
N ARG A 47 19.49 -2.69 -3.89
CA ARG A 47 18.67 -3.25 -2.80
C ARG A 47 17.60 -4.17 -3.35
N LYS A 48 17.36 -5.29 -2.66
CA LYS A 48 16.20 -6.16 -2.92
C LYS A 48 14.91 -5.42 -2.57
N VAL A 49 13.94 -5.44 -3.47
CA VAL A 49 12.62 -4.82 -3.30
C VAL A 49 11.53 -5.79 -3.76
N LYS A 50 10.37 -5.74 -3.08
CA LYS A 50 9.16 -6.46 -3.48
C LYS A 50 8.41 -5.64 -4.53
N LEU A 51 8.15 -6.24 -5.68
CA LEU A 51 7.37 -5.64 -6.77
C LEU A 51 5.87 -5.74 -6.50
N ASN A 52 5.11 -4.80 -7.07
CA ASN A 52 3.65 -4.74 -7.02
C ASN A 52 3.02 -4.66 -5.60
N LYS A 53 3.82 -4.59 -4.53
CA LYS A 53 3.34 -4.36 -3.16
C LYS A 53 3.47 -2.88 -2.77
N PRO A 54 2.35 -2.12 -2.68
CA PRO A 54 2.36 -0.81 -2.08
C PRO A 54 2.90 -0.83 -0.66
N MET A 55 3.75 0.16 -0.34
CA MET A 55 4.33 0.35 0.98
C MET A 55 4.32 1.82 1.35
N ARG A 56 4.62 2.16 2.60
CA ARG A 56 4.68 3.55 3.06
C ARG A 56 5.73 4.34 2.26
N GLY A 57 5.32 5.49 1.76
CA GLY A 57 6.13 6.34 0.88
C GLY A 57 7.13 7.21 1.66
N ASP A 58 8.25 7.49 1.01
CA ASP A 58 9.27 8.46 1.45
C ASP A 58 8.88 9.88 1.00
N VAL A 59 8.55 10.04 -0.28
CA VAL A 59 8.18 11.33 -0.88
C VAL A 59 6.68 11.59 -0.79
N LYS A 60 5.87 10.62 -1.20
CA LYS A 60 4.40 10.68 -1.15
C LYS A 60 3.85 9.78 -0.04
N LYS A 61 2.52 9.60 0.02
CA LYS A 61 1.90 8.77 1.06
C LYS A 61 2.33 7.30 0.93
N SER A 62 2.33 6.80 -0.29
CA SER A 62 2.69 5.43 -0.61
C SER A 62 3.71 5.39 -1.75
N LYS A 63 4.51 4.33 -1.77
CA LYS A 63 5.41 4.00 -2.87
C LYS A 63 5.22 2.54 -3.26
N VAL A 64 5.58 2.20 -4.48
CA VAL A 64 5.56 0.83 -5.01
C VAL A 64 6.64 0.67 -6.06
N TYR A 65 7.24 -0.51 -6.11
CA TYR A 65 8.21 -0.85 -7.15
C TYR A 65 7.53 -1.70 -8.21
N VAL A 66 7.75 -1.36 -9.47
CA VAL A 66 7.15 -2.06 -10.62
C VAL A 66 8.12 -2.11 -11.78
N LYS A 67 7.96 -3.08 -12.68
CA LYS A 67 8.65 -3.05 -13.98
C LYS A 67 7.92 -2.11 -14.93
N ASN A 68 8.67 -1.26 -15.64
CA ASN A 68 8.12 -0.44 -16.72
C ASN A 68 8.02 -1.25 -18.04
N ALA A 69 7.53 -0.62 -19.12
CA ALA A 69 7.46 -1.26 -20.45
C ALA A 69 8.81 -1.81 -20.95
N LYS A 70 9.94 -1.24 -20.50
CA LYS A 70 11.29 -1.65 -20.87
C LYS A 70 11.85 -2.75 -19.95
N GLY A 71 11.06 -3.27 -19.01
CA GLY A 71 11.51 -4.24 -18.01
C GLY A 71 12.28 -3.65 -16.83
N ASN A 72 12.55 -2.34 -16.80
CA ASN A 72 13.30 -1.70 -15.74
C ASN A 72 12.44 -1.54 -14.47
N VAL A 73 13.02 -1.85 -13.32
CA VAL A 73 12.39 -1.60 -12.02
C VAL A 73 12.38 -0.10 -11.74
N VAL A 74 11.19 0.46 -11.55
CA VAL A 74 10.98 1.87 -11.23
C VAL A 74 10.24 2.03 -9.91
N LYS A 75 10.57 3.09 -9.17
CA LYS A 75 9.85 3.50 -7.95
C LYS A 75 8.72 4.46 -8.33
N VAL A 76 7.48 4.08 -8.07
CA VAL A 76 6.30 4.94 -8.26
C VAL A 76 5.85 5.46 -6.91
N ASN A 77 5.77 6.80 -6.78
CA ASN A 77 5.26 7.48 -5.60
C ASN A 77 3.82 7.97 -5.87
N PHE A 78 2.89 7.74 -4.94
CA PHE A 78 1.49 8.09 -5.13
C PHE A 78 0.77 8.46 -3.82
N GLY A 79 -0.40 9.10 -3.97
CA GLY A 79 -1.19 9.64 -2.88
C GLY A 79 -0.60 10.89 -2.22
N ASP A 80 -1.38 11.51 -1.33
CA ASP A 80 -0.98 12.71 -0.60
C ASP A 80 -0.85 12.40 0.90
N LYS A 81 0.25 12.85 1.52
CA LYS A 81 0.54 12.64 2.95
C LYS A 81 -0.55 13.25 3.84
N LYS A 82 -1.07 14.43 3.47
CA LYS A 82 -2.05 15.20 4.25
C LYS A 82 -3.49 14.75 4.06
N MET A 83 -3.79 13.93 3.04
CA MET A 83 -5.16 13.53 2.70
C MET A 83 -5.48 12.11 3.13
N LYS A 84 -6.63 11.89 3.78
CA LYS A 84 -7.16 10.55 4.09
C LYS A 84 -8.27 10.18 3.10
N ILE A 85 -8.17 8.99 2.52
CA ILE A 85 -9.20 8.44 1.63
C ILE A 85 -10.38 7.98 2.49
N LYS A 86 -11.59 8.37 2.09
CA LYS A 86 -12.85 7.93 2.73
C LYS A 86 -13.43 6.73 1.98
N LYS A 87 -12.75 5.57 2.04
CA LYS A 87 -13.09 4.34 1.27
C LYS A 87 -14.54 3.90 1.49
N SER A 88 -15.03 4.00 2.73
CA SER A 88 -16.40 3.62 3.11
C SER A 88 -17.49 4.52 2.52
N ASN A 89 -17.15 5.68 1.95
CA ASN A 89 -18.13 6.57 1.33
C ASN A 89 -18.21 6.32 -0.19
N PRO A 90 -19.27 5.64 -0.69
CA PRO A 90 -19.37 5.26 -2.09
C PRO A 90 -19.47 6.47 -3.03
N LYS A 91 -20.08 7.58 -2.59
CA LYS A 91 -20.18 8.82 -3.39
C LYS A 91 -18.80 9.43 -3.64
N ARG A 92 -17.93 9.45 -2.61
CA ARG A 92 -16.55 9.95 -2.73
C ARG A 92 -15.71 9.06 -3.64
N ARG A 93 -15.84 7.74 -3.49
CA ARG A 93 -15.18 6.76 -4.38
C ARG A 93 -15.62 6.95 -5.84
N LYS A 94 -16.93 7.02 -6.11
CA LYS A 94 -17.47 7.27 -7.46
C LYS A 94 -16.95 8.57 -8.07
N SER A 95 -16.96 9.67 -7.32
CA SER A 95 -16.45 10.98 -7.78
C SER A 95 -14.94 10.95 -8.07
N PHE A 96 -14.14 10.34 -7.21
CA PHE A 96 -12.70 10.18 -7.45
C PHE A 96 -12.45 9.38 -8.73
N ARG A 97 -13.10 8.21 -8.86
CA ARG A 97 -12.93 7.33 -10.02
C ARG A 97 -13.34 7.97 -11.34
N ALA A 98 -14.37 8.82 -11.34
CA ALA A 98 -14.79 9.59 -12.50
C ALA A 98 -13.76 10.65 -12.91
N ARG A 99 -13.32 11.49 -11.96
CA ARG A 99 -12.35 12.58 -12.24
C ARG A 99 -10.98 12.08 -12.67
N HIS A 100 -10.59 10.88 -12.24
CA HIS A 100 -9.29 10.28 -12.57
C HIS A 100 -9.35 9.20 -13.65
N ASN A 101 -10.49 9.00 -14.31
CA ASN A 101 -10.68 7.96 -15.33
C ASN A 101 -10.15 6.57 -14.88
N CYS A 102 -10.56 6.13 -13.69
CA CYS A 102 -10.08 4.86 -13.11
C CYS A 102 -10.59 3.62 -13.85
N LYS A 103 -11.45 3.78 -14.86
CA LYS A 103 -11.80 2.70 -15.80
C LYS A 103 -10.59 2.33 -16.66
N ASN A 104 -9.82 3.33 -17.11
CA ASN A 104 -8.60 3.16 -17.90
C ASN A 104 -7.43 3.91 -17.23
N PRO A 105 -6.97 3.44 -16.06
CA PRO A 105 -6.03 4.20 -15.24
C PRO A 105 -4.60 4.19 -15.82
N GLY A 106 -4.34 3.44 -16.89
CA GLY A 106 -3.05 3.33 -17.55
C GLY A 106 -2.15 2.28 -16.88
N PRO A 107 -0.85 2.22 -17.27
CA PRO A 107 0.04 1.14 -16.85
C PRO A 107 0.49 1.29 -15.39
N LYS A 108 0.92 0.17 -14.79
CA LYS A 108 1.36 0.09 -13.38
C LYS A 108 2.51 1.04 -13.04
N TRP A 109 3.38 1.40 -13.99
CA TRP A 109 4.45 2.38 -13.74
C TRP A 109 3.99 3.85 -13.71
N LYS A 110 2.68 4.11 -13.65
CA LYS A 110 2.11 5.45 -13.47
C LYS A 110 1.36 5.55 -12.14
N ALA A 111 1.50 6.69 -11.46
CA ALA A 111 0.89 6.92 -10.15
C ALA A 111 -0.65 6.85 -10.15
N ARG A 112 -1.29 7.11 -11.30
CA ARG A 112 -2.75 7.04 -11.46
C ARG A 112 -3.28 5.63 -11.26
N TYR A 113 -2.62 4.61 -11.80
CA TYR A 113 -2.97 3.20 -11.58
C TYR A 113 -3.10 2.88 -10.10
N TRP A 114 -2.04 3.18 -9.34
CA TRP A 114 -1.99 2.89 -7.91
C TRP A 114 -2.95 3.76 -7.09
N SER A 115 -3.16 5.00 -7.50
CA SER A 115 -4.15 5.87 -6.84
C SER A 115 -5.57 5.34 -7.07
N CYS A 116 -5.89 4.85 -8.27
CA CYS A 116 -7.17 4.22 -8.57
C CYS A 116 -7.37 2.87 -7.88
N LYS A 117 -6.32 2.07 -7.72
CA LYS A 117 -6.33 0.80 -6.97
C LYS A 117 -6.52 1.04 -5.47
N ALA A 118 -5.93 2.10 -4.93
CA ALA A 118 -6.09 2.46 -3.52
C ALA A 118 -7.46 3.08 -3.17
N TRP A 119 -8.30 3.46 -4.14
CA TRP A 119 -9.58 4.18 -3.97
C TRP A 119 -10.84 3.35 -4.17
#